data_AF-A0A2V6Y9S6-F1
#
_entry.id   AF-A0A2V6Y9S6-F1
#
_cell.length_a   1.000
_cell.length_b   1.000
_cell.length_c   1.000
_cell.angle_alpha   90.00
_cell.angle_beta   90.00
_cell.angle_gamma   90.00
#
_symmetry.space_group_name_H-M   'P 1'
#
loop_
_entity.id
_entity.type
_entity.pdbx_description
1 polymer ?
#
loop_
_entity_poly.entity_id
_entity_poly.type
_entity_poly.pdbx_seq_one_letter_code
_entity_poly.pdbx_strand_id
1 'polypeptide(L)'
;MTLAFASLMFAVMVVGLAATADSQDKAPAPVVEGQDQKPASPDKAPTEAVVEGQDQKPATPLDSQANTAVLPESQERAPAPKPESPDKAPAPGEDQKSVVATEIVVYASDLPERALFEFEFWPSRQSPGGKMVGTIQTGDKLNPPPEEDPHVTFKVKVQGGMPYRCWIRMMVGEPLGISQANRLYVQISHAVDKADKEVFRPNTASYLTVQGPLRRGWKWVACDVDPKSTDSLIYFRDSREVTVKVQAGMEGVAFDQFVLSPAQFLEKAPADSIVKK
;
A
#
# COMPACT_ATOMS: atom_id res chain seq x y z
N MET A 1 34.35 56.56 -1.38
CA MET A 1 33.19 57.45 -1.12
C MET A 1 31.96 56.57 -1.04
N THR A 2 31.39 56.53 0.15
CA THR A 2 30.31 55.66 0.62
C THR A 2 28.96 56.18 0.12
N LEU A 3 28.15 55.35 -0.53
CA LEU A 3 26.72 55.64 -0.73
C LEU A 3 25.88 54.64 0.06
N ALA A 4 25.27 55.14 1.12
CA ALA A 4 24.19 54.50 1.84
C ALA A 4 22.88 54.73 1.09
N PHE A 5 22.10 53.68 0.84
CA PHE A 5 20.71 53.80 0.41
C PHE A 5 19.77 53.36 1.53
N ALA A 6 18.80 54.24 1.77
CA ALA A 6 17.93 54.28 2.92
C ALA A 6 16.87 53.17 2.92
N SER A 7 16.60 52.68 4.13
CA SER A 7 15.51 51.77 4.47
C SER A 7 14.18 52.52 4.44
N LEU A 8 13.21 51.99 3.68
CA LEU A 8 11.84 52.51 3.63
C LEU A 8 10.95 51.67 4.57
N MET A 9 10.63 52.21 5.74
CA MET A 9 9.62 51.64 6.62
C MET A 9 8.22 52.00 6.13
N PHE A 10 7.42 50.98 5.83
CA PHE A 10 5.97 51.11 5.76
C PHE A 10 5.37 50.78 7.13
N ALA A 11 4.73 51.76 7.74
CA ALA A 11 3.84 51.60 8.88
C ALA A 11 2.42 52.04 8.46
N VAL A 12 1.44 51.69 9.31
CA VAL A 12 0.02 52.12 9.29
C VAL A 12 -0.86 51.18 8.41
N MET A 13 -1.98 50.60 8.85
CA MET A 13 -2.92 50.91 9.95
C MET A 13 -3.67 49.62 10.36
N VAL A 14 -3.83 49.38 11.66
CA VAL A 14 -4.86 48.50 12.21
C VAL A 14 -6.09 49.36 12.47
N VAL A 15 -7.22 49.06 11.81
CA VAL A 15 -8.53 49.62 12.16
C VAL A 15 -9.35 48.50 12.76
N GLY A 16 -9.51 48.55 14.08
CA GLY A 16 -10.57 47.83 14.79
C GLY A 16 -11.77 48.76 14.95
N LEU A 17 -12.96 48.27 14.60
CA LEU A 17 -14.22 48.78 15.15
C LEU A 17 -14.93 47.63 15.84
N ALA A 18 -15.05 47.75 17.16
CA ALA A 18 -16.08 47.10 17.95
C ALA A 18 -17.23 48.11 18.13
N ALA A 19 -18.47 47.69 17.94
CA ALA A 19 -19.65 48.39 18.40
C ALA A 19 -20.69 47.41 18.95
N THR A 20 -21.36 47.91 19.97
CA THR A 20 -22.13 47.29 21.05
C THR A 20 -23.53 46.76 20.67
N ALA A 21 -24.01 45.89 21.56
CA ALA A 21 -25.36 45.34 21.66
C ALA A 21 -26.45 46.37 22.05
N ASP A 22 -27.71 46.02 21.75
CA ASP A 22 -29.01 46.21 22.44
C ASP A 22 -30.12 46.21 21.35
N SER A 23 -31.35 45.71 21.49
CA SER A 23 -32.10 45.17 22.62
C SER A 23 -33.34 44.39 22.09
N GLN A 24 -34.06 43.79 23.04
CA GLN A 24 -35.29 42.96 23.07
C GLN A 24 -36.40 43.29 22.03
N ASP A 25 -37.31 42.39 21.64
CA ASP A 25 -38.30 41.75 22.52
C ASP A 25 -39.19 40.75 21.74
N LYS A 26 -39.81 39.84 22.53
CA LYS A 26 -41.13 39.21 22.35
C LYS A 26 -41.24 37.76 21.84
N ALA A 27 -41.31 36.84 22.80
CA ALA A 27 -42.14 35.63 22.73
C ALA A 27 -43.58 35.95 23.23
N PRO A 28 -44.59 35.14 22.85
CA PRO A 28 -45.00 34.04 23.75
C PRO A 28 -45.30 32.70 23.04
N ALA A 29 -45.16 31.61 23.79
CA ALA A 29 -45.60 30.24 23.45
C ALA A 29 -47.07 30.01 23.93
N PRO A 30 -47.64 28.79 24.04
CA PRO A 30 -47.44 27.48 23.38
C PRO A 30 -48.76 26.80 22.91
N VAL A 31 -48.71 25.78 22.04
CA VAL A 31 -49.74 24.71 21.84
C VAL A 31 -48.94 23.47 21.36
N VAL A 32 -48.67 22.40 22.11
CA VAL A 32 -49.45 21.32 22.78
C VAL A 32 -50.12 20.31 21.82
N GLU A 33 -49.74 19.03 22.04
CA GLU A 33 -50.32 17.73 21.61
C GLU A 33 -50.15 17.27 20.14
N GLY A 34 -49.76 16.02 19.84
CA GLY A 34 -49.54 14.80 20.64
C GLY A 34 -48.47 13.90 19.98
N GLN A 35 -47.70 13.16 20.79
CA GLN A 35 -47.82 11.70 21.03
C GLN A 35 -47.46 10.84 19.80
N ASP A 36 -46.70 9.76 19.87
CA ASP A 36 -45.96 9.07 20.93
C ASP A 36 -45.13 7.98 20.21
N GLN A 37 -44.25 7.32 20.95
CA GLN A 37 -43.66 5.99 20.70
C GLN A 37 -42.22 5.92 20.16
N LYS A 38 -41.32 5.75 21.13
CA LYS A 38 -40.10 4.92 21.13
C LYS A 38 -40.33 3.81 22.20
N PRO A 39 -39.54 2.72 22.38
CA PRO A 39 -38.57 1.97 21.54
C PRO A 39 -38.89 0.45 21.46
N ALA A 40 -38.13 -0.33 20.66
CA ALA A 40 -37.38 -1.54 21.09
C ALA A 40 -36.88 -2.40 19.90
N SER A 41 -35.62 -2.83 19.93
CA SER A 41 -35.11 -4.10 19.34
C SER A 41 -35.32 -5.23 20.38
N PRO A 42 -35.25 -6.58 20.10
CA PRO A 42 -34.34 -7.28 19.17
C PRO A 42 -34.85 -8.61 18.50
N ASP A 43 -33.95 -9.29 17.77
CA ASP A 43 -33.85 -10.72 17.40
C ASP A 43 -34.98 -11.47 16.64
N LYS A 44 -34.65 -12.01 15.45
CA LYS A 44 -34.62 -13.48 15.18
C LYS A 44 -34.21 -13.84 13.74
N ALA A 45 -33.48 -14.96 13.65
CA ALA A 45 -33.04 -15.68 12.45
C ALA A 45 -34.17 -16.09 11.49
N PRO A 46 -33.82 -16.56 10.27
CA PRO A 46 -34.64 -17.54 9.56
C PRO A 46 -34.03 -18.94 9.68
N THR A 47 -34.87 -19.86 10.15
CA THR A 47 -34.69 -21.31 10.14
C THR A 47 -34.95 -21.89 8.76
N GLU A 48 -34.38 -23.08 8.58
CA GLU A 48 -34.31 -23.98 7.43
C GLU A 48 -35.64 -24.32 6.74
N ALA A 49 -35.55 -24.59 5.43
CA ALA A 49 -36.41 -25.54 4.75
C ALA A 49 -35.55 -26.73 4.28
N VAL A 50 -35.87 -27.88 4.85
CA VAL A 50 -35.36 -29.23 4.55
C VAL A 50 -36.11 -29.78 3.34
N VAL A 51 -35.38 -30.37 2.38
CA VAL A 51 -35.89 -31.47 1.55
C VAL A 51 -34.81 -32.56 1.48
N GLU A 52 -35.19 -33.73 1.94
CA GLU A 52 -34.46 -35.01 1.93
C GLU A 52 -34.21 -35.57 0.52
N GLY A 53 -33.21 -36.46 0.44
CA GLY A 53 -32.94 -37.36 -0.69
C GLY A 53 -31.48 -37.82 -0.68
N GLN A 54 -31.06 -38.58 0.34
CA GLN A 54 -30.81 -40.04 0.28
C GLN A 54 -29.76 -40.51 -0.76
N ASP A 55 -28.63 -40.94 -0.17
CA ASP A 55 -28.02 -42.27 -0.31
C ASP A 55 -27.02 -42.64 -1.43
N GLN A 56 -25.98 -43.33 -0.94
CA GLN A 56 -25.11 -44.35 -1.56
C GLN A 56 -23.75 -43.96 -2.18
N LYS A 57 -22.73 -44.02 -1.31
CA LYS A 57 -21.45 -44.74 -1.52
C LYS A 57 -21.79 -46.24 -1.78
N PRO A 58 -21.09 -47.04 -2.63
CA PRO A 58 -19.70 -47.39 -2.36
C PRO A 58 -18.75 -47.84 -3.49
N ALA A 59 -17.49 -47.93 -3.04
CA ALA A 59 -16.46 -48.92 -3.36
C ALA A 59 -15.58 -48.77 -4.62
N THR A 60 -14.28 -48.66 -4.31
CA THR A 60 -13.12 -49.15 -5.06
C THR A 60 -13.29 -50.61 -5.51
N PRO A 61 -12.56 -51.02 -6.56
CA PRO A 61 -11.78 -52.25 -6.45
C PRO A 61 -10.30 -52.05 -6.78
N LEU A 62 -9.47 -52.80 -6.03
CA LEU A 62 -8.15 -53.29 -6.44
C LEU A 62 -8.25 -53.98 -7.80
N ASP A 63 -7.23 -53.85 -8.65
CA ASP A 63 -6.52 -55.05 -9.09
C ASP A 63 -5.12 -54.77 -9.63
N SER A 64 -4.30 -55.80 -9.43
CA SER A 64 -2.87 -55.90 -9.60
C SER A 64 -2.53 -56.38 -11.01
N GLN A 65 -1.37 -56.00 -11.56
CA GLN A 65 -0.57 -56.94 -12.33
C GLN A 65 0.89 -56.49 -12.46
N ALA A 66 1.75 -57.39 -11.99
CA ALA A 66 3.19 -57.40 -12.10
C ALA A 66 3.64 -57.73 -13.53
N ASN A 67 4.83 -57.27 -13.91
CA ASN A 67 5.65 -57.97 -14.89
C ASN A 67 7.10 -58.03 -14.38
N THR A 68 7.54 -59.27 -14.14
CA THR A 68 8.88 -59.64 -13.73
C THR A 68 9.70 -60.05 -14.96
N ALA A 69 10.88 -59.43 -15.08
CA ALA A 69 12.17 -59.88 -15.62
C ALA A 69 12.24 -60.86 -16.82
N VAL A 70 13.01 -60.47 -17.85
CA VAL A 70 14.06 -61.31 -18.47
C VAL A 70 15.20 -60.41 -19.03
N LEU A 71 16.41 -60.59 -18.51
CA LEU A 71 17.73 -60.42 -19.17
C LEU A 71 18.33 -61.86 -19.29
N PRO A 72 19.41 -62.18 -20.04
CA PRO A 72 20.45 -61.29 -20.60
C PRO A 72 20.94 -61.67 -22.03
N GLU A 73 21.74 -60.81 -22.67
CA GLU A 73 22.81 -61.29 -23.56
C GLU A 73 23.99 -60.31 -23.60
N SER A 74 25.18 -60.90 -23.59
CA SER A 74 26.50 -60.34 -23.33
C SER A 74 27.08 -59.58 -24.53
N GLN A 75 27.91 -58.56 -24.28
CA GLN A 75 29.12 -58.36 -25.09
C GLN A 75 30.21 -57.51 -24.39
N GLU A 76 31.37 -58.16 -24.31
CA GLU A 76 32.76 -57.69 -24.37
C GLU A 76 33.32 -56.58 -23.46
N ARG A 77 34.40 -57.00 -22.79
CA ARG A 77 35.34 -56.30 -21.90
C ARG A 77 36.15 -55.19 -22.58
N ALA A 78 36.38 -54.11 -21.85
CA ALA A 78 37.60 -53.29 -21.94
C ALA A 78 38.10 -52.98 -20.50
N PRO A 79 39.42 -52.85 -20.27
CA PRO A 79 40.03 -53.08 -18.95
C PRO A 79 39.86 -51.92 -17.96
N ALA A 80 39.73 -52.30 -16.68
CA ALA A 80 39.55 -51.43 -15.53
C ALA A 80 40.80 -50.59 -15.19
N PRO A 81 40.65 -49.32 -14.78
CA PRO A 81 41.67 -48.63 -14.00
C PRO A 81 41.58 -49.00 -12.50
N LYS A 82 42.74 -48.98 -11.83
CA LYS A 82 42.97 -49.29 -10.41
C LYS A 82 42.05 -48.51 -9.44
N PRO A 83 41.75 -49.06 -8.24
CA PRO A 83 41.02 -48.35 -7.20
C PRO A 83 41.96 -47.38 -6.46
N GLU A 84 41.73 -46.07 -6.60
CA GLU A 84 42.25 -45.06 -5.66
C GLU A 84 41.23 -44.81 -4.54
N SER A 85 41.76 -44.62 -3.32
CA SER A 85 41.03 -44.46 -2.06
C SER A 85 40.07 -43.26 -2.05
N PRO A 86 39.02 -43.29 -1.21
CA PRO A 86 38.05 -42.22 -1.12
C PRO A 86 38.61 -41.10 -0.25
N ASP A 87 38.97 -39.98 -0.85
CA ASP A 87 39.15 -38.76 -0.08
C ASP A 87 38.80 -37.50 -0.87
N LYS A 88 38.10 -36.61 -0.16
CA LYS A 88 37.70 -35.25 -0.54
C LYS A 88 36.42 -35.07 -1.38
N ALA A 89 35.31 -34.98 -0.65
CA ALA A 89 34.11 -34.27 -1.06
C ALA A 89 34.45 -32.84 -1.55
N PRO A 90 33.78 -32.32 -2.61
CA PRO A 90 33.85 -30.90 -2.94
C PRO A 90 33.27 -30.08 -1.79
N ALA A 91 34.03 -29.10 -1.31
CA ALA A 91 33.57 -28.16 -0.30
C ALA A 91 32.36 -27.36 -0.82
N PRO A 92 31.29 -27.19 -0.03
CA PRO A 92 30.26 -26.18 -0.32
C PRO A 92 30.82 -24.83 0.13
N GLY A 93 31.17 -23.99 -0.83
CA GLY A 93 31.77 -22.70 -0.53
C GLY A 93 31.84 -21.81 -1.76
N GLU A 94 30.74 -21.72 -2.50
CA GLU A 94 30.53 -20.52 -3.31
C GLU A 94 30.05 -19.43 -2.36
N ASP A 95 30.79 -18.33 -2.35
CA ASP A 95 30.51 -17.11 -1.63
C ASP A 95 29.07 -16.63 -1.89
N GLN A 96 28.13 -17.07 -1.04
CA GLN A 96 26.87 -16.37 -0.84
C GLN A 96 27.22 -15.05 -0.15
N LYS A 97 27.64 -14.07 -0.95
CA LYS A 97 27.68 -12.67 -0.54
C LYS A 97 26.31 -12.37 0.04
N SER A 98 26.24 -12.26 1.36
CA SER A 98 25.01 -11.91 2.08
C SER A 98 24.42 -10.69 1.39
N VAL A 99 23.28 -10.89 0.73
CA VAL A 99 22.55 -9.81 0.10
C VAL A 99 21.95 -9.02 1.25
N VAL A 100 22.56 -7.88 1.57
CA VAL A 100 22.06 -7.02 2.63
C VAL A 100 20.74 -6.40 2.16
N ALA A 101 19.67 -6.78 2.83
CA ALA A 101 18.34 -6.21 2.63
C ALA A 101 18.42 -4.69 2.82
N THR A 102 18.10 -3.94 1.77
CA THR A 102 18.22 -2.48 1.75
C THR A 102 16.84 -1.85 1.55
N GLU A 103 16.59 -0.79 2.30
CA GLU A 103 15.38 0.02 2.18
C GLU A 103 15.28 0.66 0.78
N ILE A 104 14.14 0.52 0.14
CA ILE A 104 13.85 1.20 -1.12
C ILE A 104 13.00 2.41 -0.78
N VAL A 105 13.57 3.61 -0.87
CA VAL A 105 12.88 4.87 -0.62
C VAL A 105 12.76 5.65 -1.93
N VAL A 106 11.54 5.99 -2.30
CA VAL A 106 11.24 6.87 -3.42
C VAL A 106 10.75 8.20 -2.88
N TYR A 107 11.43 9.27 -3.28
CA TYR A 107 11.09 10.64 -2.92
C TYR A 107 10.26 11.29 -4.02
N ALA A 108 9.19 11.98 -3.63
CA ALA A 108 8.43 12.79 -4.56
C ALA A 108 9.33 13.80 -5.30
N SER A 109 10.34 14.37 -4.61
CA SER A 109 11.28 15.32 -5.21
C SER A 109 12.16 14.76 -6.33
N ASP A 110 12.30 13.43 -6.44
CA ASP A 110 13.11 12.75 -7.46
C ASP A 110 12.27 12.22 -8.63
N LEU A 111 10.94 12.34 -8.56
CA LEU A 111 10.05 11.91 -9.63
C LEU A 111 10.09 12.90 -10.80
N PRO A 112 10.10 12.42 -12.05
CA PRO A 112 9.93 13.29 -13.21
C PRO A 112 8.44 13.65 -13.39
N GLU A 113 8.12 14.78 -14.02
CA GLU A 113 6.72 15.18 -14.31
C GLU A 113 5.93 14.11 -15.08
N ARG A 114 6.58 13.39 -16.01
CA ARG A 114 5.97 12.28 -16.75
C ARG A 114 5.52 11.10 -15.89
N ALA A 115 5.91 11.05 -14.61
CA ALA A 115 5.44 10.05 -13.67
C ALA A 115 4.04 10.38 -13.15
N LEU A 116 3.58 11.63 -13.27
CA LEU A 116 2.33 12.11 -12.70
C LEU A 116 1.25 12.13 -13.79
N PHE A 117 0.05 11.69 -13.42
CA PHE A 117 -1.18 11.86 -14.18
C PHE A 117 -2.19 12.50 -13.22
N GLU A 118 -2.55 13.77 -13.48
CA GLU A 118 -3.45 14.60 -12.65
C GLU A 118 -3.03 14.80 -11.17
N PHE A 119 -1.90 14.23 -10.76
CA PHE A 119 -1.12 14.70 -9.61
C PHE A 119 -0.29 15.92 -10.01
N GLU A 120 -0.02 16.78 -9.03
CA GLU A 120 0.82 17.95 -9.19
C GLU A 120 1.94 17.96 -8.15
N PHE A 121 3.08 18.56 -8.50
CA PHE A 121 4.13 18.87 -7.53
C PHE A 121 3.76 20.12 -6.72
N TRP A 122 3.75 19.99 -5.40
CA TRP A 122 3.55 21.10 -4.49
C TRP A 122 4.78 21.35 -3.61
N PRO A 123 5.15 22.62 -3.37
CA PRO A 123 6.23 22.94 -2.45
C PRO A 123 5.86 22.56 -1.02
N SER A 124 6.77 21.91 -0.30
CA SER A 124 6.57 21.52 1.09
C SER A 124 7.88 21.57 1.86
N ARG A 125 7.98 22.46 2.85
CA ARG A 125 9.17 22.58 3.71
C ARG A 125 9.39 21.37 4.62
N GLN A 126 8.33 20.60 4.88
CA GLN A 126 8.38 19.41 5.74
C GLN A 126 8.72 18.14 4.95
N SER A 127 8.80 18.25 3.62
CA SER A 127 9.09 17.12 2.75
C SER A 127 10.58 17.05 2.40
N PRO A 128 11.20 15.86 2.41
CA PRO A 128 12.55 15.69 1.91
C PRO A 128 12.68 16.16 0.45
N GLY A 129 13.64 17.04 0.20
CA GLY A 129 13.81 17.67 -1.11
C GLY A 129 12.77 18.77 -1.43
N GLY A 130 12.00 19.22 -0.44
CA GLY A 130 11.18 20.44 -0.54
C GLY A 130 9.90 20.32 -1.35
N LYS A 131 9.53 19.10 -1.77
CA LYS A 131 8.37 18.84 -2.65
C LYS A 131 7.57 17.63 -2.18
N MET A 132 6.27 17.68 -2.41
CA MET A 132 5.35 16.54 -2.35
C MET A 132 4.54 16.47 -3.65
N VAL A 133 3.83 15.37 -3.86
CA VAL A 133 2.85 15.27 -4.94
C VAL A 133 1.46 15.11 -4.35
N GLY A 134 0.46 15.77 -4.93
CA GLY A 134 -0.92 15.70 -4.46
C GLY A 134 -1.95 15.95 -5.54
N THR A 135 -3.21 15.70 -5.20
CA THR A 135 -4.37 16.01 -6.04
C THR A 135 -5.11 17.22 -5.47
N ILE A 136 -5.71 18.01 -6.36
CA ILE A 136 -6.65 19.06 -5.95
C ILE A 136 -7.87 18.43 -5.25
N GLN A 137 -8.59 19.24 -4.47
CA GLN A 137 -9.78 18.83 -3.73
C GLN A 137 -11.00 19.61 -4.24
N THR A 138 -11.90 18.96 -4.97
CA THR A 138 -13.19 19.54 -5.38
C THR A 138 -14.34 18.97 -4.55
N GLY A 139 -14.09 17.89 -3.81
CA GLY A 139 -15.01 17.24 -2.91
C GLY A 139 -15.74 16.06 -3.54
N ASP A 140 -15.25 15.58 -4.69
CA ASP A 140 -15.85 14.53 -5.50
C ASP A 140 -15.32 13.14 -5.14
N LYS A 141 -15.84 12.13 -5.84
CA LYS A 141 -15.47 10.72 -5.66
C LYS A 141 -14.37 10.35 -6.64
N LEU A 142 -13.37 9.62 -6.16
CA LEU A 142 -12.47 8.82 -7.00
C LEU A 142 -12.81 7.34 -6.86
N ASN A 143 -12.51 6.57 -7.90
CA ASN A 143 -12.72 5.14 -7.94
C ASN A 143 -11.40 4.40 -7.62
N PRO A 144 -11.48 3.20 -7.03
CA PRO A 144 -10.32 2.33 -6.94
C PRO A 144 -9.88 1.87 -8.34
N PRO A 145 -8.66 1.31 -8.49
CA PRO A 145 -8.30 0.59 -9.71
C PRO A 145 -9.30 -0.54 -10.03
N PRO A 146 -9.51 -0.90 -11.31
CA PRO A 146 -8.67 -0.58 -12.47
C PRO A 146 -8.95 0.77 -13.16
N GLU A 147 -9.90 1.55 -12.66
CA GLU A 147 -10.23 2.88 -13.19
C GLU A 147 -9.00 3.80 -13.19
N GLU A 148 -8.84 4.58 -14.26
CA GLU A 148 -7.71 5.49 -14.44
C GLU A 148 -8.02 6.85 -13.80
N ASP A 149 -7.91 6.92 -12.48
CA ASP A 149 -8.00 8.17 -11.71
C ASP A 149 -6.59 8.80 -11.53
N PRO A 150 -6.47 10.01 -10.95
CA PRO A 150 -5.17 10.63 -10.71
C PRO A 150 -4.20 9.67 -10.07
N HIS A 151 -2.99 9.56 -10.63
CA HIS A 151 -2.01 8.60 -10.14
C HIS A 151 -0.57 9.02 -10.43
N VAL A 152 0.35 8.31 -9.80
CA VAL A 152 1.80 8.46 -9.96
C VAL A 152 2.40 7.10 -10.28
N THR A 153 3.18 7.01 -11.35
CA THR A 153 3.82 5.79 -11.82
C THR A 153 5.34 5.93 -11.88
N PHE A 154 6.06 5.04 -11.20
CA PHE A 154 7.53 5.03 -11.19
C PHE A 154 8.08 3.62 -11.11
N LYS A 155 9.42 3.50 -11.22
CA LYS A 155 10.10 2.22 -11.20
C LYS A 155 11.06 2.11 -10.02
N VAL A 156 11.18 0.91 -9.48
CA VAL A 156 12.11 0.58 -8.40
C VAL A 156 12.79 -0.76 -8.67
N LYS A 157 14.00 -0.95 -8.14
CA LYS A 157 14.70 -2.23 -8.19
C LYS A 157 14.46 -2.98 -6.88
N VAL A 158 13.95 -4.20 -6.99
CA VAL A 158 13.65 -5.09 -5.86
C VAL A 158 14.58 -6.29 -5.88
N GLN A 159 14.79 -6.90 -4.71
CA GLN A 159 15.45 -8.19 -4.56
C GLN A 159 14.40 -9.29 -4.39
N GLY A 160 14.58 -10.40 -5.10
CA GLY A 160 13.70 -11.57 -4.99
C GLY A 160 13.89 -12.37 -3.71
N GLY A 161 12.89 -13.16 -3.33
CA GLY A 161 12.98 -14.13 -2.23
C GLY A 161 12.87 -13.55 -0.82
N MET A 162 12.50 -12.28 -0.66
CA MET A 162 12.37 -11.61 0.63
C MET A 162 11.03 -10.89 0.77
N PRO A 163 10.46 -10.79 1.99
CA PRO A 163 9.25 -10.01 2.24
C PRO A 163 9.56 -8.50 2.21
N TYR A 164 8.59 -7.71 1.75
CA TYR A 164 8.60 -6.26 1.83
C TYR A 164 7.33 -5.77 2.50
N ARG A 165 7.47 -4.72 3.31
CA ARG A 165 6.35 -3.87 3.70
C ARG A 165 6.34 -2.58 2.92
N CYS A 166 5.16 -2.19 2.46
CA CYS A 166 4.91 -0.92 1.81
C CYS A 166 4.44 0.13 2.82
N TRP A 167 5.06 1.31 2.77
CA TRP A 167 4.66 2.50 3.52
C TRP A 167 4.57 3.72 2.63
N ILE A 168 3.63 4.61 2.91
CA ILE A 168 3.57 5.95 2.33
C ILE A 168 3.56 6.98 3.44
N ARG A 169 4.39 8.01 3.31
CA ARG A 169 4.29 9.22 4.14
C ARG A 169 3.28 10.15 3.49
N MET A 170 2.05 10.03 3.95
CA MET A 170 0.88 10.74 3.44
C MET A 170 0.67 12.05 4.20
N MET A 171 0.31 13.10 3.49
CA MET A 171 -0.33 14.27 4.03
C MET A 171 -1.84 14.08 3.92
N VAL A 172 -2.52 13.91 5.06
CA VAL A 172 -3.98 13.93 5.10
C VAL A 172 -4.46 15.38 4.96
N GLY A 173 -5.19 15.65 3.89
CA GLY A 173 -5.75 16.96 3.57
C GLY A 173 -7.01 17.30 4.37
N GLU A 174 -7.63 18.43 4.04
CA GLU A 174 -8.92 18.81 4.62
C GLU A 174 -10.06 18.06 3.92
N PRO A 175 -11.01 17.49 4.67
CA PRO A 175 -12.19 16.88 4.06
C PRO A 175 -13.04 17.94 3.36
N LEU A 176 -13.57 17.58 2.19
CA LEU A 176 -14.51 18.40 1.43
C LEU A 176 -15.51 17.49 0.74
N GLY A 177 -16.79 17.84 0.79
CA GLY A 177 -17.85 17.01 0.20
C GLY A 177 -17.80 15.57 0.72
N ILE A 178 -17.64 14.61 -0.19
CA ILE A 178 -17.52 13.19 0.16
C ILE A 178 -16.06 12.74 0.36
N SER A 179 -15.10 13.55 -0.05
CA SER A 179 -13.68 13.25 0.06
C SER A 179 -13.17 13.53 1.48
N GLN A 180 -12.47 12.55 2.06
CA GLN A 180 -11.78 12.69 3.35
C GLN A 180 -10.27 12.96 3.18
N ALA A 181 -9.79 13.12 1.95
CA ALA A 181 -8.39 13.43 1.63
C ALA A 181 -7.34 12.51 2.29
N ASN A 182 -7.69 11.23 2.45
CA ASN A 182 -6.89 10.29 3.26
C ASN A 182 -6.78 8.88 2.66
N ARG A 183 -6.92 8.74 1.34
CA ARG A 183 -6.87 7.42 0.70
C ARG A 183 -6.02 7.42 -0.57
N LEU A 184 -5.14 6.43 -0.66
CA LEU A 184 -4.43 6.03 -1.89
C LEU A 184 -4.61 4.53 -2.13
N TYR A 185 -4.39 4.12 -3.37
CA TYR A 185 -4.30 2.73 -3.79
C TYR A 185 -2.93 2.45 -4.42
N VAL A 186 -2.34 1.29 -4.14
CA VAL A 186 -1.01 0.92 -4.63
C VAL A 186 -1.08 -0.38 -5.41
N GLN A 187 -0.46 -0.37 -6.59
CA GLN A 187 -0.27 -1.54 -7.45
C GLN A 187 1.20 -1.67 -7.80
N ILE A 188 1.72 -2.91 -7.83
CA ILE A 188 3.12 -3.21 -8.10
C ILE A 188 3.20 -4.39 -9.07
N SER A 189 3.89 -4.19 -10.20
CA SER A 189 4.08 -5.26 -11.18
C SER A 189 4.91 -6.41 -10.60
N HIS A 190 4.60 -7.65 -10.94
CA HIS A 190 5.33 -8.86 -10.51
C HIS A 190 5.34 -9.11 -8.99
N ALA A 191 4.50 -8.42 -8.23
CA ALA A 191 4.28 -8.72 -6.83
C ALA A 191 3.57 -10.08 -6.70
N VAL A 192 4.02 -10.88 -5.76
CA VAL A 192 3.37 -12.13 -5.36
C VAL A 192 3.07 -12.12 -3.86
N ASP A 193 2.06 -12.87 -3.46
CA ASP A 193 1.79 -13.14 -2.06
C ASP A 193 2.69 -14.28 -1.53
N LYS A 194 2.52 -14.64 -0.25
CA LYS A 194 3.30 -15.71 0.39
C LYS A 194 3.08 -17.09 -0.26
N ALA A 195 1.96 -17.29 -0.97
CA ALA A 195 1.65 -18.52 -1.70
C ALA A 195 2.16 -18.51 -3.14
N ASP A 196 3.00 -17.53 -3.50
CA ASP A 196 3.53 -17.31 -4.84
C ASP A 196 2.43 -17.04 -5.89
N LYS A 197 1.29 -16.47 -5.49
CA LYS A 197 0.25 -16.02 -6.41
C LYS A 197 0.49 -14.57 -6.78
N GLU A 198 0.36 -14.23 -8.07
CA GLU A 198 0.47 -12.84 -8.52
C GLU A 198 -0.68 -11.98 -7.96
N VAL A 199 -0.31 -10.83 -7.40
CA VAL A 199 -1.21 -9.88 -6.74
C VAL A 199 -0.82 -8.44 -7.08
N PHE A 200 -1.75 -7.51 -6.89
CA PHE A 200 -1.54 -6.07 -7.01
C PHE A 200 -1.01 -5.60 -8.37
N ARG A 201 -1.24 -6.38 -9.43
CA ARG A 201 -0.78 -6.03 -10.78
C ARG A 201 -1.42 -4.68 -11.21
N PRO A 202 -0.63 -3.73 -11.76
CA PRO A 202 -1.16 -2.46 -12.26
C PRO A 202 -2.31 -2.63 -13.25
N ASN A 203 -3.27 -1.70 -13.21
CA ASN A 203 -4.46 -1.66 -14.06
C ASN A 203 -5.38 -2.89 -13.89
N THR A 204 -5.37 -3.48 -12.69
CA THR A 204 -6.34 -4.51 -12.28
C THR A 204 -7.16 -4.04 -11.09
N ALA A 205 -8.17 -4.81 -10.69
CA ALA A 205 -8.91 -4.57 -9.43
C ALA A 205 -8.16 -5.04 -8.17
N SER A 206 -6.91 -5.54 -8.31
CA SER A 206 -6.09 -5.93 -7.17
C SER A 206 -5.16 -4.78 -6.80
N TYR A 207 -5.23 -4.32 -5.56
CA TYR A 207 -4.42 -3.23 -5.03
C TYR A 207 -4.29 -3.33 -3.51
N LEU A 208 -3.30 -2.62 -2.98
CA LEU A 208 -3.19 -2.30 -1.56
C LEU A 208 -3.88 -0.96 -1.30
N THR A 209 -4.53 -0.82 -0.16
CA THR A 209 -5.15 0.43 0.30
C THR A 209 -4.24 1.10 1.31
N VAL A 210 -4.00 2.40 1.13
CA VAL A 210 -3.34 3.25 2.11
C VAL A 210 -4.41 4.13 2.72
N GLN A 211 -4.86 3.80 3.93
CA GLN A 211 -5.92 4.51 4.63
C GLN A 211 -5.33 5.38 5.75
N GLY A 212 -5.19 6.67 5.50
CA GLY A 212 -4.80 7.64 6.51
C GLY A 212 -5.87 7.86 7.57
N PRO A 213 -5.51 8.44 8.72
CA PRO A 213 -6.49 8.82 9.74
C PRO A 213 -7.40 9.95 9.24
N LEU A 214 -8.46 10.25 9.99
CA LEU A 214 -9.32 11.42 9.73
C LEU A 214 -8.65 12.74 10.15
N ARG A 215 -7.62 12.66 11.00
CA ARG A 215 -6.90 13.84 11.45
C ARG A 215 -5.90 14.30 10.40
N ARG A 216 -6.01 15.56 10.01
CA ARG A 216 -5.11 16.24 9.07
C ARG A 216 -3.64 16.17 9.49
N GLY A 217 -2.77 16.20 8.48
CA GLY A 217 -1.32 16.32 8.63
C GLY A 217 -0.56 15.08 8.20
N TRP A 218 0.76 15.14 8.39
CA TRP A 218 1.68 14.08 8.00
C TRP A 218 1.56 12.82 8.86
N LYS A 219 1.47 11.68 8.19
CA LYS A 219 1.43 10.35 8.81
C LYS A 219 2.14 9.33 7.92
N TRP A 220 2.88 8.42 8.54
CA TRP A 220 3.24 7.18 7.89
C TRP A 220 2.04 6.22 7.96
N VAL A 221 1.70 5.65 6.81
CA VAL A 221 0.55 4.76 6.65
C VAL A 221 1.01 3.53 5.88
N ALA A 222 0.61 2.35 6.35
CA ALA A 222 0.89 1.09 5.67
C ALA A 222 0.04 0.97 4.40
N CYS A 223 0.54 0.20 3.44
CA CYS A 223 -0.26 -0.23 2.29
C CYS A 223 -0.78 -1.64 2.61
N ASP A 224 -2.09 -1.78 2.83
CA ASP A 224 -2.70 -3.03 3.28
C ASP A 224 -3.83 -3.53 2.38
N VAL A 225 -4.00 -4.85 2.29
CA VAL A 225 -5.12 -5.48 1.55
C VAL A 225 -6.46 -5.19 2.22
N ASP A 226 -6.46 -5.15 3.55
CA ASP A 226 -7.58 -4.73 4.38
C ASP A 226 -7.02 -3.72 5.40
N PRO A 227 -7.63 -2.53 5.56
CA PRO A 227 -7.25 -1.57 6.60
C PRO A 227 -7.20 -2.13 8.04
N LYS A 228 -7.82 -3.30 8.28
CA LYS A 228 -7.80 -4.01 9.56
C LYS A 228 -6.73 -5.09 9.66
N SER A 229 -6.06 -5.43 8.55
CA SER A 229 -5.02 -6.46 8.49
C SER A 229 -3.64 -5.83 8.65
N THR A 230 -2.77 -6.49 9.41
CA THR A 230 -1.35 -6.11 9.55
C THR A 230 -0.43 -6.94 8.64
N ASP A 231 -0.95 -7.94 7.94
CA ASP A 231 -0.15 -9.01 7.34
C ASP A 231 0.09 -8.84 5.83
N SER A 232 -0.03 -7.60 5.32
CA SER A 232 0.15 -7.30 3.89
C SER A 232 1.62 -7.24 3.45
N LEU A 233 2.32 -8.38 3.55
CA LEU A 233 3.67 -8.52 2.99
C LEU A 233 3.62 -8.78 1.49
N ILE A 234 4.57 -8.17 0.78
CA ILE A 234 4.73 -8.25 -0.67
C ILE A 234 6.03 -9.02 -0.95
N TYR A 235 6.00 -9.93 -1.92
CA TYR A 235 7.16 -10.71 -2.33
C TYR A 235 7.42 -10.52 -3.82
N PHE A 236 8.64 -10.85 -4.23
CA PHE A 236 9.04 -10.92 -5.63
C PHE A 236 9.82 -12.22 -5.85
N ARG A 237 9.55 -12.92 -6.96
CA ARG A 237 10.26 -14.17 -7.30
C ARG A 237 11.74 -13.92 -7.54
N ASP A 238 12.03 -12.91 -8.35
CA ASP A 238 13.38 -12.61 -8.83
C ASP A 238 13.75 -11.15 -8.56
N SER A 239 15.05 -10.89 -8.44
CA SER A 239 15.57 -9.52 -8.37
C SER A 239 15.40 -8.82 -9.71
N ARG A 240 14.64 -7.72 -9.74
CA ARG A 240 14.27 -7.04 -10.99
C ARG A 240 13.86 -5.59 -10.79
N GLU A 241 13.71 -4.88 -11.89
CA GLU A 241 12.98 -3.61 -11.90
C GLU A 241 11.47 -3.88 -11.98
N VAL A 242 10.69 -3.23 -11.12
CA VAL A 242 9.23 -3.29 -11.08
C VAL A 242 8.64 -1.89 -11.21
N THR A 243 7.42 -1.82 -11.72
CA THR A 243 6.61 -0.60 -11.79
C THR A 243 5.68 -0.52 -10.60
N VAL A 244 5.65 0.63 -9.94
CA VAL A 244 4.71 0.98 -8.88
C VAL A 244 3.76 2.04 -9.44
N LYS A 245 2.45 1.82 -9.27
CA LYS A 245 1.39 2.81 -9.54
C LYS A 245 0.70 3.14 -8.23
N VAL A 246 0.70 4.43 -7.86
CA VAL A 246 0.02 4.98 -6.69
C VAL A 246 -1.12 5.86 -7.16
N GLN A 247 -2.36 5.41 -7.00
CA GLN A 247 -3.57 6.11 -7.43
C GLN A 247 -4.25 6.81 -6.24
N ALA A 248 -4.79 8.00 -6.47
CA ALA A 248 -5.62 8.67 -5.49
C ALA A 248 -6.94 7.91 -5.31
N GLY A 249 -7.25 7.52 -4.07
CA GLY A 249 -8.56 6.96 -3.73
C GLY A 249 -9.55 8.01 -3.24
N MET A 250 -9.04 9.20 -2.94
CA MET A 250 -9.80 10.40 -2.58
C MET A 250 -9.00 11.62 -3.03
N GLU A 251 -9.70 12.68 -3.43
CA GLU A 251 -9.11 13.98 -3.75
C GLU A 251 -8.48 14.67 -2.54
N GLY A 252 -7.58 15.63 -2.75
CA GLY A 252 -6.92 16.38 -1.67
C GLY A 252 -5.85 15.61 -0.90
N VAL A 253 -5.56 14.37 -1.29
CA VAL A 253 -4.51 13.55 -0.70
C VAL A 253 -3.15 13.93 -1.32
N ALA A 254 -2.10 13.90 -0.52
CA ALA A 254 -0.73 14.10 -0.99
C ALA A 254 0.24 13.13 -0.30
N PHE A 255 1.42 12.93 -0.89
CA PHE A 255 2.50 12.17 -0.26
C PHE A 255 3.87 12.69 -0.72
N ASP A 256 4.91 12.44 0.08
CA ASP A 256 6.28 12.83 -0.25
C ASP A 256 7.28 11.67 -0.29
N GLN A 257 6.93 10.53 0.31
CA GLN A 257 7.78 9.35 0.34
C GLN A 257 6.96 8.08 0.17
N PHE A 258 7.47 7.18 -0.66
CA PHE A 258 7.06 5.80 -0.77
C PHE A 258 8.21 4.90 -0.34
N VAL A 259 7.93 3.87 0.45
CA VAL A 259 8.96 2.95 0.96
C VAL A 259 8.53 1.52 0.71
N LEU A 260 9.42 0.71 0.12
CA LEU A 260 9.39 -0.75 0.20
C LEU A 260 10.53 -1.20 1.11
N SER A 261 10.15 -1.71 2.27
CA SER A 261 11.07 -2.08 3.34
C SER A 261 11.18 -3.58 3.51
N PRO A 262 12.33 -4.18 3.19
CA PRO A 262 12.59 -5.57 3.54
C PRO A 262 13.20 -5.77 4.94
N ALA A 263 13.58 -4.70 5.64
CA ALA A 263 14.34 -4.81 6.89
C ALA A 263 13.85 -3.85 7.98
N GLN A 264 14.39 -2.63 8.05
CA GLN A 264 14.26 -1.72 9.18
C GLN A 264 12.80 -1.37 9.49
N PHE A 265 11.98 -1.20 8.45
CA PHE A 265 10.58 -0.83 8.58
C PHE A 265 9.64 -1.98 8.22
N LEU A 266 10.10 -3.23 8.28
CA LEU A 266 9.26 -4.38 7.92
C LEU A 266 8.03 -4.50 8.83
N GLU A 267 8.22 -4.24 10.13
CA GLU A 267 7.19 -4.38 11.16
C GLU A 267 6.60 -3.04 11.62
N LYS A 268 7.35 -1.95 11.48
CA LYS A 268 6.97 -0.64 12.00
C LYS A 268 7.32 0.43 10.99
N ALA A 269 6.41 1.38 10.85
CA ALA A 269 6.65 2.58 10.07
C ALA A 269 7.91 3.33 10.55
N PRO A 270 8.56 4.11 9.67
CA PRO A 270 9.53 5.10 10.11
C PRO A 270 8.90 6.07 11.13
N ALA A 271 9.70 6.56 12.08
CA ALA A 271 9.22 7.53 13.07
C ALA A 271 9.11 8.94 12.47
N ASP A 272 10.10 9.31 11.65
CA ASP A 272 10.22 10.60 10.98
C ASP A 272 10.37 10.43 9.47
N SER A 273 10.45 11.54 8.74
CA SER A 273 10.82 11.53 7.33
C SER A 273 12.21 10.91 7.15
N ILE A 274 12.39 10.03 6.16
CA ILE A 274 13.72 9.48 5.86
C ILE A 274 14.49 10.52 5.04
N VAL A 275 15.51 11.17 5.62
CA VAL A 275 16.21 12.30 4.96
C VAL A 275 17.45 11.87 4.15
N LYS A 276 18.01 10.69 4.45
CA LYS A 276 19.22 10.19 3.76
C LYS A 276 18.87 9.70 2.36
N LYS A 277 19.45 10.36 1.35
CA LYS A 277 19.55 9.86 -0.02
C LYS A 277 20.82 9.04 -0.19
#